data_AF-A0AA86SAZ3-F1
#
_entry.id   AF-A0AA86SAZ3-F1
#
_cell.length_a   1.000
_cell.length_b   1.000
_cell.length_c   1.000
_cell.angle_alpha   90.00
_cell.angle_beta   90.00
_cell.angle_gamma   90.00
#
_symmetry.space_group_name_H-M   'P 1'
#
loop_
_entity.id
_entity.type
_entity.pdbx_description
1 polymer ?
#
loop_
_entity_poly.entity_id
_entity_poly.type
_entity_poly.pdbx_seq_one_letter_code
_entity_poly.pdbx_strand_id
1 'polypeptide(L)'
;MSAYLQGSCQPSYNRIPSHSDSSDVSVLWSVLYRLTVFLEPKEFPRVLAEAVPAQMYFPVALASFFIAYVVTFGWTNIASEHFQLIPLLYNYINIIFVGDSDNDDFEAPSIPYHREIPRTLFFGLLGVTYFVLSPLILPFLLVYFCLGYIIYRNQLLNVYVAKYETGGEFWPTVHNCTIFSLILMHIIVIGIFGLKKLPVASALTLPLPILTLLFNEYCRKRFFPIFKAYPAECLIKKDREDQNESYMSEFYDKLASAYNDPALMPIKYSGGSGNSPRLPLLNNSEV
;
A
#
# COMPACT_ATOMS: atom_id res chain seq x y z
N MET A 1 54.65 66.44 -5.96
CA MET A 1 54.86 67.61 -5.07
C MET A 1 53.59 67.70 -4.22
N SER A 2 53.46 66.94 -3.13
CA SER A 2 54.08 67.03 -1.78
C SER A 2 53.17 67.82 -0.80
N ALA A 3 53.19 67.44 0.51
CA ALA A 3 52.48 67.99 1.69
C ALA A 3 50.99 67.53 1.89
N TYR A 4 50.58 66.85 2.98
CA TYR A 4 50.45 67.20 4.45
C TYR A 4 49.15 68.00 4.76
N LEU A 5 48.35 67.79 5.83
CA LEU A 5 48.33 66.97 7.10
C LEU A 5 46.94 66.26 7.23
N GLN A 6 46.63 65.21 8.02
CA GLN A 6 46.78 64.81 9.46
C GLN A 6 45.74 65.42 10.45
N GLY A 7 45.06 64.55 11.24
CA GLY A 7 44.11 64.91 12.32
C GLY A 7 42.83 64.04 12.36
N SER A 8 42.83 62.80 12.86
CA SER A 8 42.83 62.38 14.29
C SER A 8 41.48 62.49 15.03
N CYS A 9 40.78 61.36 15.20
CA CYS A 9 39.97 61.05 16.39
C CYS A 9 39.62 59.54 16.47
N GLN A 10 40.18 58.84 17.46
CA GLN A 10 39.58 57.59 17.99
C GLN A 10 38.58 57.96 19.09
N PRO A 11 37.74 57.00 19.53
CA PRO A 11 38.06 56.42 20.83
C PRO A 11 38.19 54.89 20.81
N SER A 12 39.01 54.39 21.72
CA SER A 12 39.32 52.97 21.91
C SER A 12 38.44 52.37 23.01
N TYR A 13 38.00 51.11 22.86
CA TYR A 13 37.55 50.30 23.99
C TYR A 13 37.96 48.80 23.84
N ASN A 14 39.01 48.44 24.58
CA ASN A 14 39.30 47.15 25.23
C ASN A 14 39.22 45.80 24.46
N ARG A 15 40.43 45.28 24.17
CA ARG A 15 41.06 44.12 24.84
C ARG A 15 40.38 42.72 24.74
N ILE A 16 40.80 41.98 23.70
CA ILE A 16 41.16 40.53 23.59
C ILE A 16 40.98 39.62 24.84
N PRO A 17 40.58 38.33 24.67
CA PRO A 17 41.60 37.30 24.37
C PRO A 17 41.21 36.19 23.34
N SER A 18 42.23 35.74 22.60
CA SER A 18 42.50 34.37 22.09
C SER A 18 41.38 33.44 21.57
N HIS A 19 41.49 33.11 20.27
CA HIS A 19 41.75 31.74 19.76
C HIS A 19 40.66 30.63 19.93
N SER A 20 39.64 30.61 19.06
CA SER A 20 39.20 29.39 18.33
C SER A 20 38.29 29.74 17.12
N ASP A 21 38.36 28.92 16.08
CA ASP A 21 37.40 28.72 14.98
C ASP A 21 36.69 29.93 14.33
N SER A 22 37.45 30.66 13.51
CA SER A 22 36.88 31.54 12.47
C SER A 22 36.25 30.76 11.31
N SER A 23 36.69 29.51 11.09
CA SER A 23 36.17 28.58 10.08
C SER A 23 34.70 28.22 10.31
N ASP A 24 34.37 27.74 11.51
CA ASP A 24 33.07 27.13 11.78
C ASP A 24 31.93 28.15 11.74
N VAL A 25 32.18 29.39 12.21
CA VAL A 25 31.19 30.48 12.12
C VAL A 25 30.86 30.78 10.66
N SER A 26 31.84 30.81 9.75
CA SER A 26 31.59 31.03 8.31
C SER A 26 30.82 29.89 7.65
N VAL A 27 31.09 28.63 8.05
CA VAL A 27 30.38 27.45 7.56
C VAL A 27 28.96 27.42 8.10
N LEU A 28 28.76 27.78 9.38
CA LEU A 28 27.44 27.87 10.00
C LEU A 28 26.58 28.93 9.30
N TRP A 29 27.12 30.13 9.04
CA TRP A 29 26.41 31.14 8.25
C TRP A 29 26.10 30.67 6.81
N SER A 30 27.00 29.91 6.19
CA SER A 30 26.78 29.32 4.85
C SER A 30 25.66 28.27 4.85
N VAL A 31 25.58 27.44 5.89
CA VAL A 31 24.55 26.40 6.06
C VAL A 31 23.22 27.04 6.46
N LEU A 32 23.22 28.03 7.36
CA LEU A 32 22.04 28.79 7.73
C LEU A 32 21.49 29.57 6.52
N TYR A 33 22.34 30.20 5.71
CA TYR A 33 21.92 30.85 4.46
C TYR A 33 21.27 29.87 3.48
N ARG A 34 21.84 28.67 3.31
CA ARG A 34 21.24 27.60 2.49
C ARG A 34 19.92 27.08 3.06
N LEU A 35 19.76 27.03 4.38
CA LEU A 35 18.50 26.65 5.04
C LEU A 35 17.44 27.76 4.93
N THR A 36 17.80 29.03 5.07
CA THR A 36 16.85 30.15 4.92
C THR A 36 16.34 30.26 3.48
N VAL A 37 17.20 30.04 2.48
CA VAL A 37 16.78 29.96 1.06
C VAL A 37 15.81 28.80 0.82
N PHE A 38 15.91 27.71 1.57
CA PHE A 38 14.97 26.58 1.50
C PHE A 38 13.64 26.82 2.25
N LEU A 39 13.61 27.83 3.14
CA LEU A 39 12.49 28.13 4.04
C LEU A 39 11.68 29.37 3.64
N GLU A 40 12.05 30.10 2.58
CA GLU A 40 11.26 31.22 2.05
C GLU A 40 10.13 30.73 1.12
N PRO A 41 8.85 30.68 1.57
CA PRO A 41 7.78 30.03 0.82
C PRO A 41 7.23 30.90 -0.34
N LYS A 42 7.79 32.11 -0.52
CA LYS A 42 7.28 33.15 -1.42
C LYS A 42 7.90 33.15 -2.81
N GLU A 43 9.09 32.56 -2.96
CA GLU A 43 9.81 32.50 -4.24
C GLU A 43 9.50 31.25 -5.06
N PHE A 44 8.94 30.21 -4.43
CA PHE A 44 8.55 28.96 -5.09
C PHE A 44 7.76 29.16 -6.40
N PRO A 45 6.74 30.04 -6.48
CA PRO A 45 6.02 30.26 -7.74
C PRO A 45 6.84 31.01 -8.79
N ARG A 46 7.75 31.90 -8.37
CA ARG A 46 8.49 32.81 -9.27
C ARG A 46 9.68 32.11 -9.93
N VAL A 47 10.47 31.35 -9.16
CA VAL A 47 11.56 30.53 -9.69
C VAL A 47 11.02 29.43 -10.61
N LEU A 48 9.83 28.88 -10.32
CA LEU A 48 9.14 27.94 -11.20
C LEU A 48 8.70 28.61 -12.51
N ALA A 49 8.23 29.86 -12.48
CA ALA A 49 7.76 30.62 -13.64
C ALA A 49 8.88 31.10 -14.58
N GLU A 50 10.05 31.44 -14.03
CA GLU A 50 11.20 31.91 -14.82
C GLU A 50 11.98 30.74 -15.47
N ALA A 51 11.95 29.55 -14.85
CA ALA A 51 12.45 28.31 -15.43
C ALA A 51 11.48 27.69 -16.45
N VAL A 52 11.22 28.40 -17.55
CA VAL A 52 10.29 28.01 -18.63
C VAL A 52 10.48 26.59 -19.21
N PRO A 53 11.68 25.93 -19.18
CA PRO A 53 11.82 24.50 -19.52
C PRO A 53 11.49 23.52 -18.38
N ALA A 54 11.62 23.94 -17.11
CA ALA A 54 11.59 23.03 -15.96
C ALA A 54 10.19 22.47 -15.66
N GLN A 55 9.14 23.26 -15.90
CA GLN A 55 7.75 22.81 -15.69
C GLN A 55 7.35 21.64 -16.59
N MET A 56 7.94 21.54 -17.79
CA MET A 56 7.77 20.40 -18.69
C MET A 56 8.62 19.18 -18.27
N TYR A 57 9.78 19.41 -17.65
CA TYR A 57 10.69 18.35 -17.25
C TYR A 57 10.32 17.70 -15.91
N PHE A 58 9.71 18.44 -14.99
CA PHE A 58 9.26 17.95 -13.68
C PHE A 58 8.37 16.70 -13.73
N PRO A 59 7.27 16.64 -14.52
CA PRO A 59 6.45 15.43 -14.60
C PRO A 59 7.18 14.24 -15.23
N VAL A 60 8.13 14.49 -16.15
CA VAL A 60 8.94 13.45 -16.79
C VAL A 60 9.97 12.87 -15.82
N ALA A 61 10.64 13.72 -15.04
CA ALA A 61 11.57 13.30 -13.99
C ALA A 61 10.88 12.49 -12.89
N LEU A 62 9.69 12.92 -12.45
CA LEU A 62 8.85 12.14 -11.53
C LEU A 62 8.45 10.78 -12.14
N ALA A 63 8.04 10.75 -13.41
CA ALA A 63 7.70 9.48 -14.07
C ALA A 63 8.90 8.52 -14.10
N SER A 64 10.12 8.99 -14.36
CA SER A 64 11.34 8.17 -14.30
C SER A 64 11.59 7.59 -12.91
N PHE A 65 11.35 8.36 -11.84
CA PHE A 65 11.42 7.84 -10.46
C PHE A 65 10.36 6.75 -10.22
N PHE A 66 9.11 6.95 -10.64
CA PHE A 66 8.06 5.94 -10.48
C PHE A 66 8.28 4.70 -11.35
N ILE A 67 8.84 4.82 -12.55
CA ILE A 67 9.30 3.67 -13.37
C ILE A 67 10.37 2.88 -12.62
N ALA A 68 11.40 3.56 -12.09
CA ALA A 68 12.45 2.92 -11.30
C ALA A 68 11.88 2.25 -10.03
N TYR A 69 10.88 2.85 -9.38
CA TYR A 69 10.17 2.27 -8.23
C TYR A 69 9.35 1.02 -8.62
N VAL A 70 8.60 1.04 -9.72
CA VAL A 70 7.83 -0.11 -10.22
C VAL A 70 8.76 -1.28 -10.56
N VAL A 71 9.86 -1.03 -11.25
CA VAL A 71 10.85 -2.08 -11.59
C VAL A 71 11.57 -2.58 -10.34
N THR A 72 12.12 -1.68 -9.52
CA THR A 72 12.95 -2.06 -8.36
C THR A 72 12.12 -2.65 -7.23
N PHE A 73 11.07 -1.96 -6.77
CA PHE A 73 10.24 -2.43 -5.66
C PHE A 73 9.15 -3.40 -6.15
N GLY A 74 8.45 -3.09 -7.23
CA GLY A 74 7.35 -3.92 -7.72
C GLY A 74 7.80 -5.32 -8.15
N TRP A 75 8.81 -5.43 -9.03
CA TRP A 75 9.26 -6.74 -9.51
C TRP A 75 10.00 -7.54 -8.43
N THR A 76 10.81 -6.89 -7.59
CA THR A 76 11.51 -7.59 -6.47
C THR A 76 10.53 -8.13 -5.43
N ASN A 77 9.44 -7.41 -5.12
CA ASN A 77 8.39 -7.96 -4.24
C ASN A 77 7.67 -9.16 -4.88
N ILE A 78 7.32 -9.10 -6.17
CA ILE A 78 6.73 -10.25 -6.88
C ILE A 78 7.67 -11.47 -6.85
N ALA A 79 8.96 -11.26 -7.10
CA ALA A 79 9.95 -12.34 -7.02
C ALA A 79 10.09 -12.91 -5.61
N SER A 80 10.18 -12.05 -4.58
CA SER A 80 10.26 -12.44 -3.17
C SER A 80 9.03 -13.25 -2.73
N GLU A 81 7.83 -12.85 -3.16
CA GLU A 81 6.58 -13.56 -2.87
C GLU A 81 6.53 -14.90 -3.62
N HIS A 82 6.96 -14.96 -4.88
CA HIS A 82 7.03 -16.21 -5.65
C HIS A 82 7.90 -17.27 -4.95
N PHE A 83 9.08 -16.88 -4.48
CA PHE A 83 9.96 -17.74 -3.70
C PHE A 83 9.48 -17.97 -2.26
N GLN A 84 8.44 -17.27 -1.79
CA GLN A 84 7.93 -17.32 -0.42
C GLN A 84 9.05 -17.19 0.63
N LEU A 85 9.98 -16.25 0.40
CA LEU A 85 11.21 -16.15 1.20
C LEU A 85 10.94 -16.00 2.70
N ILE A 86 9.85 -15.32 3.08
CA ILE A 86 9.51 -15.04 4.48
C ILE A 86 9.11 -16.32 5.24
N PRO A 87 8.08 -17.09 4.85
CA PRO A 87 7.73 -18.33 5.56
C PRO A 87 8.81 -19.41 5.41
N LEU A 88 9.54 -19.49 4.29
CA LEU A 88 10.66 -20.45 4.16
C LEU A 88 11.81 -20.12 5.13
N LEU A 89 12.21 -18.86 5.23
CA LEU A 89 13.26 -18.43 6.17
C LEU A 89 12.79 -18.59 7.62
N TYR A 90 11.53 -18.28 7.92
CA TYR A 90 10.95 -18.49 9.25
C TYR A 90 10.95 -19.97 9.64
N ASN A 91 10.51 -20.87 8.75
CA ASN A 91 10.55 -22.31 8.98
C ASN A 91 11.99 -22.82 9.18
N TYR A 92 12.92 -22.39 8.32
CA TYR A 92 14.33 -22.75 8.43
C TYR A 92 14.95 -22.31 9.77
N ILE A 93 14.64 -21.09 10.25
CA ILE A 93 15.05 -20.59 11.56
C ILE A 93 14.40 -21.42 12.68
N ASN A 94 13.10 -21.69 12.61
CA ASN A 94 12.40 -22.48 13.62
C ASN A 94 12.98 -23.90 13.76
N ILE A 95 13.23 -24.59 12.64
CA ILE A 95 13.87 -25.92 12.64
C ILE A 95 15.23 -25.90 13.35
N ILE A 96 16.02 -24.82 13.17
CA ILE A 96 17.33 -24.66 13.81
C ILE A 96 17.23 -24.33 15.31
N PHE A 97 16.28 -23.49 15.72
CA PHE A 97 16.23 -22.95 17.10
C PHE A 97 15.26 -23.68 18.04
N VAL A 98 14.14 -24.19 17.53
CA VAL A 98 13.08 -24.85 18.33
C VAL A 98 13.33 -26.36 18.42
N GLY A 99 14.02 -26.92 17.41
CA GLY A 99 14.25 -28.35 17.28
C GLY A 99 13.01 -29.11 16.79
N ASP A 100 13.24 -30.36 16.41
CA ASP A 100 12.22 -31.27 15.92
C ASP A 100 11.22 -31.56 17.04
N SER A 101 10.10 -30.86 16.99
CA SER A 101 8.95 -31.02 17.87
C SER A 101 7.81 -31.49 16.99
N ASP A 102 7.16 -32.60 17.38
CA ASP A 102 6.10 -33.32 16.65
C ASP A 102 4.80 -32.48 16.51
N ASN A 103 4.94 -31.25 16.03
CA ASN A 103 3.87 -30.32 15.73
C ASN A 103 3.46 -30.52 14.26
N ASP A 104 2.72 -31.60 14.01
CA ASP A 104 2.07 -31.87 12.71
C ASP A 104 1.07 -30.77 12.29
N ASP A 105 0.76 -29.84 13.20
CA ASP A 105 -0.09 -28.67 13.00
C ASP A 105 0.61 -27.57 12.15
N PHE A 106 0.98 -27.88 10.91
CA PHE A 106 1.42 -26.89 9.92
C PHE A 106 0.23 -25.98 9.53
N GLU A 107 0.07 -24.84 10.21
CA GLU A 107 -0.92 -23.84 9.82
C GLU A 107 -0.47 -23.13 8.53
N ALA A 108 -1.11 -23.48 7.42
CA ALA A 108 -0.81 -22.92 6.11
C ALA A 108 -0.98 -21.38 6.09
N PRO A 109 -0.12 -20.64 5.37
CA PRO A 109 -0.13 -19.19 5.37
C PRO A 109 -1.46 -18.64 4.83
N SER A 110 -1.99 -17.62 5.50
CA SER A 110 -3.18 -16.88 5.04
C SER A 110 -2.78 -15.67 4.19
N ILE A 111 -3.67 -15.26 3.28
CA ILE A 111 -3.44 -14.17 2.33
C ILE A 111 -3.36 -12.83 3.09
N PRO A 112 -2.25 -12.06 3.00
CA PRO A 112 -2.11 -10.77 3.67
C PRO A 112 -2.86 -9.66 2.90
N TYR A 113 -4.19 -9.71 2.91
CA TYR A 113 -5.08 -8.75 2.21
C TYR A 113 -4.74 -7.28 2.50
N HIS A 114 -4.38 -6.97 3.74
CA HIS A 114 -4.00 -5.63 4.20
C HIS A 114 -2.73 -5.08 3.50
N ARG A 115 -1.85 -5.95 2.98
CA ARG A 115 -0.59 -5.57 2.34
C ARG A 115 -0.72 -5.56 0.82
N GLU A 116 -1.33 -6.61 0.24
CA GLU A 116 -1.39 -6.76 -1.22
C GLU A 116 -2.45 -5.87 -1.86
N ILE A 117 -3.66 -5.76 -1.30
CA ILE A 117 -4.72 -4.95 -1.93
C ILE A 117 -4.29 -3.48 -2.07
N PRO A 118 -3.82 -2.78 -1.03
CA PRO A 118 -3.40 -1.38 -1.17
C PRO A 118 -2.19 -1.20 -2.10
N ARG A 119 -1.28 -2.18 -2.14
CA ARG A 119 -0.11 -2.19 -3.04
C ARG A 119 -0.53 -2.29 -4.50
N THR A 120 -1.40 -3.25 -4.85
CA THR A 120 -1.93 -3.39 -6.21
C THR A 120 -2.73 -2.15 -6.64
N LEU A 121 -3.52 -1.58 -5.72
CA LEU A 121 -4.25 -0.32 -5.95
C LEU A 121 -3.32 0.87 -6.19
N PHE A 122 -2.22 0.98 -5.43
CA PHE A 122 -1.22 2.03 -5.63
C PHE A 122 -0.55 1.93 -7.01
N PHE A 123 -0.16 0.73 -7.46
CA PHE A 123 0.38 0.54 -8.81
C PHE A 123 -0.65 0.82 -9.91
N GLY A 124 -1.94 0.48 -9.69
CA GLY A 124 -3.03 0.86 -10.58
C GLY A 124 -3.22 2.38 -10.67
N LEU A 125 -3.16 3.08 -9.52
CA LEU A 125 -3.20 4.54 -9.45
C LEU A 125 -2.03 5.16 -10.20
N LEU A 126 -0.80 4.67 -10.02
CA LEU A 126 0.37 5.14 -10.77
C LEU A 126 0.16 4.94 -12.28
N GLY A 127 -0.36 3.78 -12.71
CA GLY A 127 -0.64 3.52 -14.13
C GLY A 127 -1.61 4.52 -14.75
N VAL A 128 -2.78 4.72 -14.12
CA VAL A 128 -3.80 5.67 -14.61
C VAL A 128 -3.27 7.12 -14.60
N THR A 129 -2.55 7.49 -13.55
CA THR A 129 -2.06 8.87 -13.34
C THR A 129 -0.92 9.23 -14.29
N TYR A 130 0.06 8.33 -14.47
CA TYR A 130 1.27 8.59 -15.25
C TYR A 130 1.16 8.22 -16.73
N PHE A 131 0.13 7.48 -17.17
CA PHE A 131 -0.08 7.13 -18.58
C PHE A 131 -0.03 8.34 -19.53
N VAL A 132 -0.63 9.48 -19.14
CA VAL A 132 -0.63 10.71 -19.96
C VAL A 132 0.69 11.49 -19.86
N LEU A 133 1.45 11.32 -18.78
CA LEU A 133 2.72 11.99 -18.53
C LEU A 133 3.88 11.29 -19.24
N SER A 134 3.93 9.97 -19.13
CA SER A 134 4.94 9.10 -19.71
C SER A 134 4.29 7.74 -20.01
N PRO A 135 3.78 7.50 -21.23
CA PRO A 135 3.14 6.22 -21.58
C PRO A 135 4.11 5.03 -21.47
N LEU A 136 5.42 5.29 -21.40
CA LEU A 136 6.46 4.29 -21.19
C LEU A 136 6.37 3.58 -19.84
N ILE A 137 5.66 4.12 -18.83
CA ILE A 137 5.41 3.40 -17.56
C ILE A 137 4.47 2.20 -17.74
N LEU A 138 3.58 2.26 -18.74
CA LEU A 138 2.51 1.29 -18.93
C LEU A 138 3.02 -0.12 -19.27
N PRO A 139 4.01 -0.35 -20.16
CA PRO A 139 4.57 -1.69 -20.37
C PRO A 139 5.24 -2.28 -19.11
N PHE A 140 5.95 -1.49 -18.29
CA PHE A 140 6.56 -2.00 -17.05
C PHE A 140 5.51 -2.42 -16.01
N LEU A 141 4.41 -1.66 -15.91
CA LEU A 141 3.26 -2.01 -15.09
C LEU A 141 2.49 -3.21 -15.65
N LEU A 142 2.35 -3.33 -16.97
CA LEU A 142 1.71 -4.48 -17.61
C LEU A 142 2.48 -5.76 -17.32
N VAL A 143 3.82 -5.75 -17.43
CA VAL A 143 4.67 -6.88 -17.01
C VAL A 143 4.47 -7.21 -15.53
N TYR A 144 4.42 -6.21 -14.65
CA TYR A 144 4.12 -6.40 -13.22
C TYR A 144 2.75 -7.08 -13.00
N PHE A 145 1.68 -6.62 -13.66
CA PHE A 145 0.35 -7.23 -13.54
C PHE A 145 0.26 -8.63 -14.15
N CYS A 146 0.92 -8.89 -15.29
CA CYS A 146 0.95 -10.22 -15.91
C CYS A 146 1.71 -11.25 -15.06
N LEU A 147 2.89 -10.90 -14.55
CA LEU A 147 3.65 -11.76 -13.64
C LEU A 147 2.89 -11.97 -12.32
N GLY A 148 2.34 -10.89 -11.75
CA GLY A 148 1.52 -10.94 -10.54
C GLY A 148 0.30 -11.86 -10.71
N TYR A 149 -0.41 -11.79 -11.83
CA TYR A 149 -1.54 -12.68 -12.13
C TYR A 149 -1.13 -14.15 -12.13
N ILE A 150 -0.05 -14.51 -12.82
CA ILE A 150 0.43 -15.90 -12.90
C ILE A 150 0.86 -16.41 -11.52
N ILE A 151 1.63 -15.60 -10.79
CA ILE A 151 2.21 -15.96 -9.49
C ILE A 151 1.13 -16.07 -8.41
N TYR A 152 0.28 -15.05 -8.26
CA TYR A 152 -0.82 -15.10 -7.29
C TYR A 152 -1.83 -16.19 -7.63
N ARG A 153 -2.15 -16.44 -8.90
CA ARG A 153 -3.02 -17.57 -9.29
C ARG A 153 -2.42 -18.91 -8.87
N ASN A 154 -1.10 -19.10 -8.98
CA ASN A 154 -0.45 -20.32 -8.52
C ASN A 154 -0.48 -20.44 -6.98
N GLN A 155 -0.21 -19.36 -6.26
CA GLN A 155 -0.21 -19.38 -4.79
C GLN A 155 -1.61 -19.56 -4.19
N LEU A 156 -2.64 -18.94 -4.77
CA LEU A 156 -4.04 -19.11 -4.35
C LEU A 156 -4.58 -20.53 -4.55
N LEU A 157 -3.95 -21.32 -5.44
CA LEU A 157 -4.33 -22.72 -5.69
C LEU A 157 -3.51 -23.73 -4.87
N ASN A 158 -2.23 -23.45 -4.62
CA ASN A 158 -1.28 -24.44 -4.10
C ASN A 158 -0.69 -24.12 -2.72
N VAL A 159 -0.92 -22.93 -2.16
CA VAL A 159 -0.15 -22.42 -1.01
C VAL A 159 -1.03 -21.78 0.05
N TYR A 160 -1.82 -20.77 -0.33
CA TYR A 160 -2.59 -19.99 0.63
C TYR A 160 -3.91 -20.70 0.98
N VAL A 161 -4.24 -20.71 2.26
CA VAL A 161 -5.57 -21.10 2.74
C VAL A 161 -6.37 -19.84 3.11
N ALA A 162 -7.62 -19.78 2.66
CA ALA A 162 -8.52 -18.67 2.96
C ALA A 162 -8.98 -18.74 4.43
N LYS A 163 -8.28 -18.03 5.32
CA LYS A 163 -8.66 -17.92 6.75
C LYS A 163 -9.94 -17.10 6.97
N TYR A 164 -10.28 -16.23 6.01
CA TYR A 164 -11.47 -15.37 6.06
C TYR A 164 -12.15 -15.31 4.69
N GLU A 165 -13.42 -15.71 4.63
CA GLU A 165 -14.27 -15.54 3.45
C GLU A 165 -14.90 -14.15 3.45
N THR A 166 -14.45 -13.28 2.54
CA THR A 166 -14.84 -11.85 2.53
C THR A 166 -15.96 -11.53 1.54
N GLY A 167 -16.47 -12.51 0.78
CA GLY A 167 -17.61 -12.33 -0.13
C GLY A 167 -17.43 -11.26 -1.22
N GLY A 168 -16.22 -10.76 -1.45
CA GLY A 168 -15.95 -9.64 -2.36
C GLY A 168 -16.13 -8.24 -1.75
N GLU A 169 -16.23 -8.08 -0.43
CA GLU A 169 -16.41 -6.80 0.27
C GLU A 169 -15.35 -5.73 -0.09
N PHE A 170 -14.14 -6.14 -0.50
CA PHE A 170 -13.10 -5.22 -0.96
C PHE A 170 -13.38 -4.57 -2.33
N TRP A 171 -14.31 -5.08 -3.14
CA TRP A 171 -14.56 -4.59 -4.50
C TRP A 171 -15.02 -3.11 -4.56
N PRO A 172 -15.96 -2.63 -3.73
CA PRO A 172 -16.25 -1.20 -3.61
C PRO A 172 -15.02 -0.33 -3.30
N THR A 173 -14.08 -0.81 -2.49
CA THR A 173 -12.83 -0.09 -2.18
C THR A 173 -11.92 -0.01 -3.41
N VAL A 174 -11.79 -1.10 -4.16
CA VAL A 174 -11.06 -1.14 -5.44
C VAL A 174 -11.67 -0.13 -6.42
N HIS A 175 -12.98 -0.20 -6.64
CA HIS A 175 -13.70 0.71 -7.55
C HIS A 175 -13.54 2.19 -7.15
N ASN A 176 -13.71 2.52 -5.87
CA ASN A 176 -13.54 3.90 -5.38
C ASN A 176 -12.11 4.41 -5.61
N CYS A 177 -11.09 3.55 -5.44
CA CYS A 177 -9.69 3.91 -5.72
C CYS A 177 -9.44 4.13 -7.22
N THR A 178 -10.02 3.31 -8.10
CA THR A 178 -9.95 3.52 -9.57
C THR A 178 -10.64 4.81 -10.00
N ILE A 179 -11.82 5.14 -9.45
CA ILE A 179 -12.48 6.41 -9.73
C ILE A 179 -11.63 7.59 -9.23
N PHE A 180 -11.02 7.47 -8.05
CA PHE A 180 -10.11 8.50 -7.52
C PHE A 180 -8.90 8.71 -8.44
N SER A 181 -8.26 7.64 -8.94
CA SER A 181 -7.12 7.77 -9.85
C SER A 181 -7.50 8.38 -11.21
N LEU A 182 -8.71 8.09 -11.72
CA LEU A 182 -9.24 8.75 -12.92
C LEU A 182 -9.48 10.25 -12.69
N ILE A 183 -10.06 10.64 -11.55
CA ILE A 183 -10.26 12.07 -11.20
C ILE A 183 -8.91 12.78 -11.04
N LEU A 184 -7.93 12.15 -10.39
CA LEU A 184 -6.57 12.67 -10.25
C LEU A 184 -5.90 12.88 -11.61
N MET A 185 -6.02 11.91 -12.52
CA MET A 185 -5.56 12.02 -13.91
C MET A 185 -6.24 13.21 -14.63
N HIS A 186 -7.56 13.37 -14.53
CA HIS A 186 -8.25 14.52 -15.14
C HIS A 186 -7.74 15.87 -14.60
N ILE A 187 -7.51 15.99 -13.29
CA ILE A 187 -6.97 17.22 -12.67
C ILE A 187 -5.58 17.54 -13.23
N ILE A 188 -4.71 16.55 -13.35
CA ILE A 188 -3.36 16.70 -13.90
C ILE A 188 -3.42 17.15 -15.38
N VAL A 189 -4.27 16.52 -16.19
CA VAL A 189 -4.43 16.86 -17.61
C VAL A 189 -4.97 18.29 -17.79
N ILE A 190 -5.95 18.71 -16.98
CA ILE A 190 -6.45 20.10 -16.96
C ILE A 190 -5.32 21.07 -16.60
N GLY A 191 -4.48 20.74 -15.61
CA GLY A 191 -3.30 21.53 -15.23
C GLY A 191 -2.32 21.71 -16.38
N ILE A 192 -1.97 20.62 -17.09
CA ILE A 192 -1.04 20.65 -18.23
C ILE A 192 -1.58 21.49 -19.39
N PHE A 193 -2.86 21.35 -19.74
CA PHE A 193 -3.46 22.13 -20.82
C PHE A 193 -3.66 23.61 -20.47
N GLY A 194 -3.91 23.91 -19.18
CA GLY A 194 -3.91 25.27 -18.66
C GLY A 194 -2.56 25.97 -18.85
N LEU A 195 -1.46 25.30 -18.48
CA LEU A 195 -0.10 25.82 -18.66
C LEU A 195 0.28 25.99 -20.14
N LYS A 196 -0.15 25.07 -21.02
CA LYS A 196 0.12 25.14 -22.47
C LYS A 196 -0.71 26.19 -23.23
N LYS A 197 -1.60 26.95 -22.57
CA LYS A 197 -2.47 27.97 -23.18
C LYS A 197 -3.28 27.44 -24.38
N LEU A 198 -3.80 26.21 -24.27
CA LEU A 198 -4.65 25.57 -25.28
C LEU A 198 -6.12 25.58 -24.82
N PRO A 199 -6.87 26.69 -25.00
CA PRO A 199 -8.20 26.85 -24.40
C PRO A 199 -9.22 25.81 -24.90
N VAL A 200 -9.13 25.41 -26.17
CA VAL A 200 -10.03 24.41 -26.77
C VAL A 200 -9.85 23.03 -26.12
N ALA A 201 -8.62 22.60 -25.88
CA ALA A 201 -8.32 21.32 -25.24
C ALA A 201 -8.72 21.32 -23.75
N SER A 202 -8.49 22.43 -23.05
CA SER A 202 -8.91 22.59 -21.66
C SER A 202 -10.44 22.55 -21.51
N ALA A 203 -11.18 23.27 -22.35
CA ALA A 203 -12.64 23.27 -22.36
C ALA A 203 -13.24 21.87 -22.65
N LEU A 204 -12.64 21.10 -23.57
CA LEU A 204 -13.06 19.74 -23.88
C LEU A 204 -12.75 18.74 -22.75
N THR A 205 -11.74 19.00 -21.92
CA THR A 205 -11.37 18.12 -20.80
C THR A 205 -12.28 18.30 -19.57
N LEU A 206 -12.83 19.50 -19.37
CA LEU A 206 -13.68 19.86 -18.22
C LEU A 206 -14.92 18.96 -18.00
N PRO A 207 -15.69 18.49 -19.02
CA PRO A 207 -16.82 17.59 -18.80
C PRO A 207 -16.45 16.16 -18.36
N LEU A 208 -15.22 15.68 -18.60
CA LEU A 208 -14.80 14.31 -18.27
C LEU A 208 -14.83 13.97 -16.76
N PRO A 209 -14.27 14.80 -15.84
CA PRO A 209 -14.38 14.54 -14.41
C PRO A 209 -15.84 14.60 -13.91
N ILE A 210 -16.68 15.47 -14.51
CA ILE A 210 -18.12 15.54 -14.17
C ILE A 210 -18.81 14.23 -14.56
N LEU A 211 -18.60 13.75 -15.78
CA LEU A 211 -19.14 12.46 -16.23
C LEU A 211 -18.65 11.28 -15.38
N THR A 212 -17.38 11.30 -14.96
CA THR A 212 -16.78 10.27 -14.08
C THR A 212 -17.42 10.27 -12.70
N LEU A 213 -17.72 11.44 -12.13
CA LEU A 213 -18.43 11.57 -10.85
C LEU A 213 -19.88 11.11 -10.95
N LEU A 214 -20.59 11.46 -12.04
CA LEU A 214 -21.95 11.00 -12.29
C LEU A 214 -22.01 9.47 -12.47
N PHE A 215 -21.05 8.89 -13.20
CA PHE A 215 -20.91 7.43 -13.33
C PHE A 215 -20.66 6.75 -11.99
N ASN A 216 -19.75 7.29 -11.17
CA ASN A 216 -19.48 6.75 -9.83
C ASN A 216 -20.72 6.77 -8.93
N GLU A 217 -21.48 7.86 -8.95
CA GLU A 217 -22.70 8.00 -8.14
C GLU A 217 -23.83 7.09 -8.66
N TYR A 218 -23.93 6.87 -9.97
CA TYR A 218 -24.81 5.85 -10.56
C TYR A 218 -24.41 4.44 -10.10
N CYS A 219 -23.14 4.07 -10.21
CA CYS A 219 -22.63 2.76 -9.77
C CYS A 219 -22.84 2.55 -8.27
N ARG A 220 -22.60 3.57 -7.44
CA ARG A 220 -22.88 3.55 -6.01
C ARG A 220 -24.35 3.29 -5.73
N LYS A 221 -25.28 4.02 -6.37
CA LYS A 221 -26.72 3.80 -6.18
C LYS A 221 -27.20 2.43 -6.69
N ARG A 222 -26.64 1.93 -7.79
CA ARG A 222 -27.12 0.71 -8.47
C ARG A 222 -26.54 -0.59 -7.92
N PHE A 223 -25.26 -0.60 -7.53
CA PHE A 223 -24.50 -1.82 -7.21
C PHE A 223 -24.03 -1.89 -5.75
N PHE A 224 -23.76 -0.78 -5.07
CA PHE A 224 -23.29 -0.80 -3.67
C PHE A 224 -24.24 -1.53 -2.70
N PRO A 225 -25.60 -1.50 -2.85
CA PRO A 225 -26.49 -2.28 -1.99
C PRO A 225 -26.23 -3.80 -2.01
N ILE A 226 -25.76 -4.33 -3.15
CA ILE A 226 -25.50 -5.78 -3.34
C ILE A 226 -24.36 -6.26 -2.43
N PHE A 227 -23.38 -5.39 -2.15
CA PHE A 227 -22.25 -5.69 -1.26
C PHE A 227 -22.59 -5.54 0.23
N LYS A 228 -23.78 -5.01 0.58
CA LYS A 228 -24.20 -4.78 1.97
C LYS A 228 -25.22 -5.80 2.48
N ALA A 229 -26.04 -6.37 1.60
CA ALA A 229 -27.10 -7.27 1.98
C ALA A 229 -27.37 -8.29 0.87
N TYR A 230 -27.55 -9.55 1.27
CA TYR A 230 -27.98 -10.61 0.37
C TYR A 230 -29.47 -10.44 0.02
N PRO A 231 -29.87 -10.60 -1.26
CA PRO A 231 -31.26 -10.52 -1.65
C PRO A 231 -32.05 -11.71 -1.09
N ALA A 232 -33.21 -11.44 -0.48
CA ALA A 232 -34.04 -12.45 0.15
C ALA A 232 -34.45 -13.60 -0.79
N GLU A 233 -34.61 -13.32 -2.09
CA GLU A 233 -34.89 -14.34 -3.10
C GLU A 233 -33.81 -15.42 -3.18
N CYS A 234 -32.52 -15.03 -3.18
CA CYS A 234 -31.42 -16.00 -3.18
C CYS A 234 -31.35 -16.79 -1.87
N LEU A 235 -31.64 -16.15 -0.73
CA LEU A 235 -31.68 -16.82 0.57
C LEU A 235 -32.82 -17.84 0.64
N ILE A 236 -34.04 -17.47 0.24
CA ILE A 236 -35.20 -18.38 0.18
C ILE A 236 -34.96 -19.53 -0.81
N LYS A 237 -34.32 -19.25 -1.95
CA LYS A 237 -33.97 -20.30 -2.93
C LYS A 237 -32.98 -21.28 -2.33
N LYS A 238 -31.91 -20.78 -1.70
CA LYS A 238 -30.89 -21.62 -1.07
C LYS A 238 -31.46 -22.43 0.09
N ASP A 239 -32.30 -21.84 0.95
CA ASP A 239 -32.96 -22.55 2.06
C ASP A 239 -33.82 -23.73 1.57
N ARG A 240 -34.55 -23.58 0.45
CA ARG A 240 -35.31 -24.66 -0.18
C ARG A 240 -34.46 -25.74 -0.83
N GLU A 241 -33.28 -25.39 -1.35
CA GLU A 241 -32.31 -26.35 -1.87
C GLU A 241 -31.72 -27.15 -0.70
N ASP A 242 -31.25 -26.45 0.33
CA ASP A 242 -30.66 -26.97 1.56
C ASP A 242 -31.62 -27.93 2.32
N GLN A 243 -32.93 -27.69 2.32
CA GLN A 243 -33.94 -28.57 2.94
C GLN A 243 -33.93 -30.04 2.45
N ASN A 244 -33.41 -30.31 1.26
CA ASN A 244 -33.36 -31.67 0.70
C ASN A 244 -32.01 -32.37 0.94
N GLU A 245 -31.04 -31.68 1.55
CA GLU A 245 -29.69 -32.18 1.76
C GLU A 245 -29.56 -33.01 3.05
N SER A 246 -29.01 -34.22 2.94
CA SER A 246 -28.95 -35.16 4.07
C SER A 246 -28.00 -34.74 5.20
N TYR A 247 -27.14 -33.74 4.98
CA TYR A 247 -26.17 -33.27 5.96
C TYR A 247 -26.68 -32.14 6.87
N MET A 248 -27.91 -31.64 6.66
CA MET A 248 -28.43 -30.49 7.43
C MET A 248 -28.59 -30.75 8.93
N SER A 249 -28.94 -31.97 9.35
CA SER A 249 -29.03 -32.30 10.78
C SER A 249 -27.67 -32.15 11.48
N GLU A 250 -26.60 -32.69 10.88
CA GLU A 250 -25.23 -32.57 11.40
C GLU A 250 -24.74 -31.11 11.38
N PHE A 251 -25.19 -30.31 10.41
CA PHE A 251 -24.90 -28.88 10.38
C PHE A 251 -25.54 -28.13 11.55
N TYR A 252 -26.80 -28.39 11.89
CA TYR A 252 -27.46 -27.76 13.04
C TYR A 252 -26.82 -28.17 14.37
N ASP A 253 -26.42 -29.44 14.53
CA ASP A 253 -25.68 -29.90 15.71
C ASP A 253 -24.33 -29.18 15.86
N LYS A 254 -23.58 -29.02 14.76
CA LYS A 254 -22.33 -28.24 14.75
C LYS A 254 -22.57 -26.77 15.08
N LEU A 255 -23.61 -26.16 14.52
CA LEU A 255 -23.96 -24.73 14.71
C LEU A 255 -24.09 -24.36 16.19
N ALA A 256 -24.66 -25.24 17.01
CA ALA A 256 -24.81 -25.03 18.46
C ALA A 256 -23.48 -24.88 19.22
N SER A 257 -22.36 -25.36 18.65
CA SER A 257 -21.01 -25.28 19.23
C SER A 257 -20.05 -24.35 18.48
N ALA A 258 -20.43 -23.88 17.29
CA ALA A 258 -19.53 -23.20 16.34
C ALA A 258 -18.97 -21.86 16.84
N TYR A 259 -19.70 -21.17 17.71
CA TYR A 259 -19.34 -19.85 18.27
C TYR A 259 -18.89 -19.91 19.73
N ASN A 260 -18.58 -21.10 20.25
CA ASN A 260 -17.97 -21.23 21.57
C ASN A 260 -16.57 -20.61 21.59
N ASP A 261 -16.16 -20.08 22.75
CA ASP A 261 -14.81 -19.56 22.95
C ASP A 261 -13.76 -20.65 22.62
N PRO A 262 -12.70 -20.36 21.84
CA PRO A 262 -11.63 -21.32 21.57
C PRO A 262 -11.02 -21.97 22.83
N ALA A 263 -11.01 -21.27 23.97
CA ALA A 263 -10.54 -21.80 25.25
C ALA A 263 -11.50 -22.83 25.89
N LEU A 264 -12.74 -22.91 25.42
CA LEU A 264 -13.77 -23.89 25.85
C LEU A 264 -13.91 -25.07 24.87
N MET A 265 -13.20 -25.05 23.74
CA MET A 265 -13.19 -26.19 22.82
C MET A 265 -12.43 -27.37 23.43
N PRO A 266 -12.91 -28.61 23.27
CA PRO A 266 -12.20 -29.78 23.77
C PRO A 266 -10.83 -29.89 23.10
N ILE A 267 -9.77 -29.96 23.91
CA ILE A 267 -8.40 -30.14 23.43
C ILE A 267 -8.35 -31.45 22.62
N LYS A 268 -8.14 -31.33 21.31
CA LYS A 268 -7.93 -32.47 20.43
C LYS A 268 -6.53 -33.02 20.67
N TYR A 269 -6.40 -33.91 21.64
CA TYR A 269 -5.23 -34.78 21.73
C TYR A 269 -5.21 -35.67 20.48
N SER A 270 -4.32 -35.38 19.53
CA SER A 270 -4.02 -36.30 18.44
C SER A 270 -3.68 -37.67 19.04
N GLY A 271 -4.41 -38.70 18.59
CA GLY A 271 -4.27 -40.06 19.10
C GLY A 271 -2.95 -40.67 18.70
N GLY A 272 -1.89 -40.36 19.46
CA GLY A 272 -0.57 -40.95 19.29
C GLY A 272 -0.65 -42.47 19.31
N SER A 273 -0.25 -43.10 18.20
CA SER A 273 -0.25 -44.54 18.03
C SER A 273 0.77 -45.21 18.97
N GLY A 274 0.31 -45.58 20.17
CA GLY A 274 0.99 -46.53 21.05
C GLY A 274 2.11 -45.96 21.92
N ASN A 275 2.01 -46.24 23.23
CA ASN A 275 3.10 -46.21 24.20
C ASN A 275 3.77 -44.85 24.51
N SER A 276 3.03 -43.95 25.16
CA SER A 276 3.65 -42.95 26.06
C SER A 276 3.03 -43.05 27.47
N PRO A 277 3.83 -43.28 28.53
CA PRO A 277 3.32 -43.55 29.89
C PRO A 277 2.92 -42.29 30.67
N ARG A 278 2.50 -41.22 29.97
CA ARG A 278 2.14 -39.92 30.54
C ARG A 278 0.77 -39.41 30.08
N LEU A 279 -0.24 -40.27 30.15
CA LEU A 279 -1.64 -39.84 30.17
C LEU A 279 -2.05 -39.54 31.63
N PRO A 280 -2.65 -38.37 31.92
CA PRO A 280 -3.23 -38.13 33.24
C PRO A 280 -4.44 -39.04 33.42
N LEU A 281 -4.38 -39.93 34.42
CA LEU A 281 -5.47 -40.83 34.79
C LEU A 281 -6.61 -40.04 35.45
N LEU A 282 -7.52 -39.49 34.65
CA LEU A 282 -8.85 -39.10 35.12
C LEU A 282 -9.70 -40.36 35.36
N ASN A 283 -9.44 -40.98 36.52
CA ASN A 283 -10.28 -42.02 37.07
C ASN A 283 -11.56 -41.38 37.61
N ASN A 284 -12.60 -41.31 36.76
CA ASN A 284 -13.95 -40.95 37.21
C ASN A 284 -14.53 -42.13 38.01
N SER A 285 -14.31 -42.11 39.32
CA SER A 285 -15.15 -42.83 40.28
C SER A 285 -16.55 -42.21 40.33
N GLU A 286 -17.56 -43.09 40.33
CA GLU A 286 -19.00 -42.78 40.32
C GLU A 286 -19.46 -41.88 41.49
N VAL A 287 -20.46 -41.03 41.23
CA VAL A 287 -21.78 -41.04 41.90
C VAL A 287 -22.85 -40.68 40.86
#